data_AF-M7AW59-F1
#
_entry.id   AF-M7AW59-F1
#
_cell.length_a   1.000
_cell.length_b   1.000
_cell.length_c   1.000
_cell.angle_alpha   90.00
_cell.angle_beta   90.00
_cell.angle_gamma   90.00
#
_symmetry.space_group_name_H-M   'P 1'
#
loop_
_entity.id
_entity.type
_entity.pdbx_description
1 polymer ?
#
loop_
_entity_poly.entity_id
_entity_poly.type
_entity_poly.pdbx_seq_one_letter_code
_entity_poly.pdbx_strand_id
1 'polypeptide(L)'
;MIHAIQEVNNRLDILPNRTLGYHIYDTCFTTSKTVEETLAYLTGQNETMPNFRCSAGAPLVAVIGASGSTLTVASSRIIGLYYFPEVGYASSCLVLSDKYQFPSLLCTIPNANIIVVCSSDIDLSPLMDEIAHSNITGKTWIASEAWVTSALIAKPKYFSFLGGTIGFGVRRGEIPGLKDFQLDVHPNNDASDDLTIEFWQTAFNCTWPNSSVPYNTDFRINLTGRESGVHPVSDQLCTGKEKLEDIKNTYLDVSELRITYNVYNAVFTVAHALNNLDTCVEGNRPFPKKVLCIYI
;
A
#
# COMPACT_ATOMS: atom_id res chain seq x y z
N MET A 1 -19.48 -21.35 21.51
CA MET A 1 -20.75 -20.75 21.95
C MET A 1 -21.46 -21.58 23.01
N ILE A 2 -21.90 -22.82 22.74
CA ILE A 2 -22.67 -23.65 23.70
C ILE A 2 -21.99 -23.78 25.07
N HIS A 3 -20.68 -24.08 25.10
CA HIS A 3 -19.92 -24.20 26.34
C HIS A 3 -19.97 -22.92 27.20
N ALA A 4 -19.79 -21.74 26.59
CA ALA A 4 -19.84 -20.47 27.30
C ALA A 4 -21.24 -20.16 27.87
N ILE A 5 -22.30 -20.58 27.17
CA ILE A 5 -23.68 -20.45 27.68
C ILE A 5 -23.88 -21.35 28.90
N GLN A 6 -23.38 -22.58 28.88
CA GLN A 6 -23.45 -23.50 30.02
C GLN A 6 -22.67 -22.95 31.23
N GLU A 7 -21.48 -22.38 30.99
CA GLU A 7 -20.68 -21.74 32.03
C GLU A 7 -21.43 -20.56 32.66
N VAL A 8 -22.03 -19.68 31.86
CA VAL A 8 -22.85 -18.56 32.36
C VAL A 8 -24.05 -19.05 33.16
N ASN A 9 -24.76 -20.08 32.69
CA ASN A 9 -25.92 -20.64 33.40
C ASN A 9 -25.56 -21.30 34.74
N ASN A 10 -24.31 -21.74 34.93
CA ASN A 10 -23.82 -22.34 36.18
C ASN A 10 -23.31 -21.30 37.18
N ARG A 11 -23.20 -20.03 36.77
CA ARG A 11 -22.75 -18.95 37.63
C ARG A 11 -23.89 -18.33 38.42
N LEU A 12 -23.60 -17.94 39.66
CA LEU A 12 -24.57 -17.30 40.57
C LEU A 12 -24.46 -15.76 40.55
N ASP A 13 -23.34 -15.22 40.04
CA ASP A 13 -23.05 -13.79 39.95
C ASP A 13 -23.65 -13.11 38.70
N ILE A 14 -23.90 -13.87 37.63
CA ILE A 14 -24.43 -13.33 36.36
C ILE A 14 -25.72 -14.05 36.00
N LEU A 15 -26.80 -13.27 35.80
CA LEU A 15 -28.15 -13.75 35.50
C LEU A 15 -28.72 -14.74 36.55
N PRO A 16 -28.69 -14.41 37.87
CA PRO A 16 -29.27 -15.29 38.88
C PRO A 16 -30.76 -15.54 38.60
N ASN A 17 -31.18 -16.80 38.71
CA ASN A 17 -32.55 -17.27 38.44
C ASN A 17 -33.03 -17.13 36.99
N ARG A 18 -32.10 -16.98 36.02
CA ARG A 18 -32.42 -17.01 34.59
C ARG A 18 -31.47 -17.96 33.88
N THR A 19 -31.99 -18.67 32.87
CA THR A 19 -31.20 -19.55 32.01
C THR A 19 -31.19 -19.02 30.59
N LEU A 20 -29.99 -18.90 30.00
CA LEU A 20 -29.80 -18.59 28.60
C LEU A 20 -30.03 -19.85 27.75
N GLY A 21 -30.88 -19.71 26.74
CA GLY A 21 -31.03 -20.67 25.64
C GLY A 21 -30.32 -20.19 24.37
N TYR A 22 -30.35 -21.00 23.31
CA TYR A 22 -29.75 -20.67 22.02
C TYR A 22 -30.51 -21.35 20.87
N HIS A 23 -30.56 -20.67 19.72
CA HIS A 23 -30.84 -21.29 18.42
C HIS A 23 -29.60 -21.07 17.55
N ILE A 24 -29.06 -22.14 16.95
CA ILE A 24 -27.85 -22.08 16.11
C ILE A 24 -28.26 -22.51 14.71
N TYR A 25 -27.88 -21.70 13.73
CA TYR A 25 -28.11 -21.93 12.31
C TYR A 25 -26.76 -22.00 11.56
N ASP A 26 -26.76 -22.61 10.38
CA ASP A 26 -25.56 -22.79 9.57
C ASP A 26 -25.65 -21.98 8.27
N THR A 27 -24.97 -20.83 8.29
CA THR A 27 -24.89 -19.92 7.14
C THR A 27 -24.30 -20.54 5.87
N CYS A 28 -23.62 -21.70 5.97
CA CYS A 28 -22.90 -22.35 4.87
C CYS A 28 -21.92 -21.41 4.13
N PHE A 29 -21.44 -20.34 4.80
CA PHE A 29 -20.66 -19.26 4.18
C PHE A 29 -21.35 -18.54 2.99
N THR A 30 -22.69 -18.61 2.88
CA THR A 30 -23.45 -17.98 1.79
C THR A 30 -24.37 -16.87 2.28
N THR A 31 -24.46 -15.79 1.49
CA THR A 31 -25.30 -14.63 1.81
C THR A 31 -26.78 -15.00 1.84
N SER A 32 -27.24 -15.85 0.91
CA SER A 32 -28.64 -16.29 0.83
C SER A 32 -29.09 -17.01 2.10
N LYS A 33 -28.29 -17.97 2.60
CA LYS A 33 -28.60 -18.67 3.85
C LYS A 33 -28.53 -17.76 5.06
N THR A 34 -27.53 -16.86 5.12
CA THR A 34 -27.44 -15.87 6.21
C THR A 34 -28.70 -15.00 6.29
N VAL A 35 -29.21 -14.54 5.15
CA VAL A 35 -30.45 -13.74 5.10
C VAL A 35 -31.67 -14.56 5.51
N GLU A 36 -31.80 -15.80 5.02
CA GLU A 36 -32.87 -16.74 5.40
C GLU A 36 -32.92 -16.95 6.92
N GLU A 37 -31.77 -17.21 7.54
CA GLU A 37 -31.61 -17.43 8.98
C GLU A 37 -31.89 -16.16 9.79
N THR A 38 -31.45 -15.01 9.28
CA THR A 38 -31.71 -13.71 9.92
C THR A 38 -33.20 -13.39 9.93
N LEU A 39 -33.93 -13.71 8.85
CA LEU A 39 -35.38 -13.57 8.81
C LEU A 39 -36.06 -14.56 9.75
N ALA A 40 -35.61 -15.82 9.79
CA ALA A 40 -36.10 -16.83 10.73
C ALA A 40 -35.90 -16.41 12.20
N TYR A 41 -34.81 -15.72 12.52
CA TYR A 41 -34.56 -15.10 13.83
C TYR A 41 -35.62 -14.02 14.15
N LEU A 42 -35.92 -13.13 13.20
CA LEU A 42 -36.89 -12.04 13.41
C LEU A 42 -38.33 -12.55 13.57
N THR A 43 -38.70 -13.61 12.85
CA THR A 43 -40.05 -14.20 12.91
C THR A 43 -40.23 -15.14 14.10
N GLY A 44 -39.14 -15.79 14.54
CA GLY A 44 -39.19 -16.80 15.59
C GLY A 44 -39.97 -18.06 15.20
N GLN A 45 -40.20 -18.30 13.89
CA GLN A 45 -41.05 -19.39 13.39
C GLN A 45 -40.43 -20.23 12.24
N ASN A 46 -39.13 -20.15 11.95
CA ASN A 46 -38.52 -20.76 10.75
C ASN A 46 -39.20 -20.32 9.42
N GLU A 47 -39.97 -19.24 9.44
CA GLU A 47 -40.59 -18.63 8.26
C GLU A 47 -39.84 -17.36 7.87
N THR A 48 -39.76 -17.08 6.56
CA THR A 48 -39.00 -15.96 5.99
C THR A 48 -39.81 -14.67 5.82
N MET A 49 -41.08 -14.64 6.27
CA MET A 49 -41.97 -13.49 6.12
C MET A 49 -42.14 -12.73 7.45
N PRO A 50 -41.67 -11.46 7.57
CA PRO A 50 -41.61 -10.72 8.85
C PRO A 50 -42.96 -10.28 9.46
N ASN A 51 -44.07 -10.94 9.13
CA ASN A 51 -45.41 -10.49 9.52
C ASN A 51 -45.89 -11.23 10.78
N PHE A 52 -45.80 -10.55 11.93
CA PHE A 52 -46.28 -10.95 13.27
C PHE A 52 -45.58 -12.16 13.92
N ARG A 53 -45.01 -11.92 15.12
CA ARG A 53 -44.46 -12.96 15.99
C ARG A 53 -45.60 -13.73 16.67
N CYS A 54 -46.05 -14.82 16.07
CA CYS A 54 -47.10 -15.70 16.60
C CYS A 54 -46.54 -16.88 17.43
N SER A 55 -45.47 -16.67 18.20
CA SER A 55 -44.80 -17.72 18.98
C SER A 55 -44.84 -17.44 20.49
N ALA A 56 -45.22 -18.46 21.28
CA ALA A 56 -45.22 -18.44 22.75
C ALA A 56 -43.83 -18.67 23.37
N GLY A 57 -42.77 -18.74 22.56
CA GLY A 57 -41.40 -18.98 23.01
C GLY A 57 -40.72 -17.76 23.64
N ALA A 58 -39.60 -18.00 24.35
CA ALA A 58 -38.79 -16.96 24.96
C ALA A 58 -38.31 -15.92 23.92
N PRO A 59 -38.15 -14.63 24.30
CA PRO A 59 -37.63 -13.60 23.40
C PRO A 59 -36.17 -13.90 23.01
N LEU A 60 -35.87 -13.75 21.72
CA LEU A 60 -34.49 -13.72 21.24
C LEU A 60 -33.93 -12.32 21.52
N VAL A 61 -32.76 -12.26 22.15
CA VAL A 61 -32.21 -11.01 22.71
C VAL A 61 -31.02 -10.45 21.93
N ALA A 62 -30.28 -11.31 21.22
CA ALA A 62 -29.11 -10.94 20.43
C ALA A 62 -28.76 -12.03 19.42
N VAL A 63 -28.01 -11.65 18.39
CA VAL A 63 -27.39 -12.54 17.40
C VAL A 63 -25.88 -12.60 17.64
N ILE A 64 -25.27 -13.78 17.54
CA ILE A 64 -23.81 -13.94 17.55
C ILE A 64 -23.39 -14.46 16.17
N GLY A 65 -22.67 -13.65 15.40
CA GLY A 65 -22.35 -13.92 14.00
C GLY A 65 -22.34 -12.65 13.15
N ALA A 66 -22.09 -12.76 11.85
CA ALA A 66 -21.61 -13.94 11.12
C ALA A 66 -20.06 -14.00 11.09
N SER A 67 -19.50 -15.06 10.47
CA SER A 67 -18.04 -15.18 10.34
C SER A 67 -17.49 -14.22 9.27
N GLY A 68 -18.01 -14.30 8.04
CA GLY A 68 -17.52 -13.51 6.91
C GLY A 68 -18.07 -12.08 6.90
N SER A 69 -17.22 -11.10 6.61
CA SER A 69 -17.62 -9.68 6.59
C SER A 69 -18.81 -9.40 5.67
N THR A 70 -18.87 -10.02 4.49
CA THR A 70 -20.01 -9.87 3.55
C THR A 70 -21.32 -10.43 4.13
N LEU A 71 -21.24 -11.53 4.88
CA LEU A 71 -22.40 -12.15 5.53
C LEU A 71 -22.93 -11.25 6.64
N THR A 72 -22.02 -10.72 7.48
CA THR A 72 -22.35 -9.78 8.55
C THR A 72 -22.93 -8.49 8.01
N VAL A 73 -22.43 -7.96 6.87
CA VAL A 73 -23.08 -6.81 6.21
C VAL A 73 -24.53 -7.14 5.85
N ALA A 74 -24.80 -8.35 5.35
CA ALA A 74 -26.14 -8.77 4.96
C ALA A 74 -27.08 -8.94 6.17
N SER A 75 -26.67 -9.65 7.22
CA SER A 75 -27.46 -9.84 8.44
C SER A 75 -27.68 -8.52 9.17
N SER A 76 -26.63 -7.73 9.41
CA SER A 76 -26.68 -6.49 10.17
C SER A 76 -27.58 -5.43 9.52
N ARG A 77 -27.68 -5.39 8.19
CA ARG A 77 -28.62 -4.50 7.49
C ARG A 77 -30.07 -4.83 7.78
N ILE A 78 -30.39 -6.10 7.99
CA ILE A 78 -31.78 -6.56 8.24
C ILE A 78 -32.14 -6.31 9.71
N ILE A 79 -31.33 -6.80 10.64
CA ILE A 79 -31.62 -6.66 12.08
C ILE A 79 -31.42 -5.24 12.60
N GLY A 80 -30.57 -4.45 11.94
CA GLY A 80 -30.32 -3.05 12.28
C GLY A 80 -31.55 -2.16 12.11
N LEU A 81 -32.48 -2.54 11.23
CA LEU A 81 -33.79 -1.87 11.08
C LEU A 81 -34.63 -1.95 12.35
N TYR A 82 -34.46 -3.02 13.12
CA TYR A 82 -35.19 -3.28 14.36
C TYR A 82 -34.33 -3.05 15.61
N TYR A 83 -33.11 -2.55 15.46
CA TYR A 83 -32.14 -2.34 16.53
C TYR A 83 -31.86 -3.59 17.39
N PHE A 84 -31.98 -4.79 16.81
CA PHE A 84 -31.57 -6.01 17.49
C PHE A 84 -30.03 -6.10 17.52
N PRO A 85 -29.42 -6.32 18.69
CA PRO A 85 -27.96 -6.36 18.81
C PRO A 85 -27.38 -7.60 18.14
N GLU A 86 -26.33 -7.41 17.33
CA GLU A 86 -25.52 -8.48 16.75
C GLU A 86 -24.07 -8.33 17.16
N VAL A 87 -23.46 -9.46 17.50
CA VAL A 87 -22.07 -9.53 17.92
C VAL A 87 -21.30 -10.41 16.95
N GLY A 88 -20.60 -9.78 15.99
CA GLY A 88 -19.73 -10.43 15.02
C GLY A 88 -18.41 -10.86 15.66
N TYR A 89 -18.02 -12.11 15.44
CA TYR A 89 -16.82 -12.69 16.09
C TYR A 89 -15.60 -12.82 15.18
N ALA A 90 -15.76 -12.74 13.85
CA ALA A 90 -14.67 -12.90 12.89
C ALA A 90 -14.68 -11.89 11.73
N SER A 91 -15.66 -10.98 11.69
CA SER A 91 -15.78 -9.99 10.62
C SER A 91 -14.94 -8.74 10.90
N SER A 92 -13.87 -8.55 10.12
CA SER A 92 -12.86 -7.49 10.30
C SER A 92 -12.94 -6.35 9.26
N CYS A 93 -13.96 -6.36 8.38
CA CYS A 93 -14.11 -5.32 7.37
C CYS A 93 -14.44 -3.97 8.00
N LEU A 94 -13.75 -2.92 7.54
CA LEU A 94 -13.89 -1.56 8.06
C LEU A 94 -15.29 -0.98 7.87
N VAL A 95 -16.00 -1.38 6.82
CA VAL A 95 -17.37 -0.94 6.55
C VAL A 95 -18.30 -1.23 7.74
N LEU A 96 -18.08 -2.34 8.45
CA LEU A 96 -18.88 -2.73 9.62
C LEU A 96 -18.69 -1.82 10.85
N SER A 97 -17.72 -0.90 10.81
CA SER A 97 -17.50 0.09 11.88
C SER A 97 -18.42 1.31 11.77
N ASP A 98 -19.07 1.52 10.62
CA ASP A 98 -19.98 2.63 10.41
C ASP A 98 -21.29 2.42 11.19
N LYS A 99 -21.44 3.14 12.31
CA LYS A 99 -22.64 3.04 13.17
C LYS A 99 -23.88 3.70 12.58
N TYR A 100 -23.75 4.51 11.53
CA TYR A 100 -24.92 4.99 10.79
C TYR A 100 -25.50 3.87 9.92
N GLN A 101 -24.66 3.06 9.28
CA GLN A 101 -25.11 1.91 8.49
C GLN A 101 -25.42 0.66 9.33
N PHE A 102 -24.70 0.46 10.43
CA PHE A 102 -24.80 -0.74 11.29
C PHE A 102 -24.98 -0.34 12.77
N PRO A 103 -26.15 0.22 13.15
CA PRO A 103 -26.36 0.83 14.46
C PRO A 103 -26.31 -0.16 15.63
N SER A 104 -26.67 -1.42 15.40
CA SER A 104 -26.75 -2.46 16.44
C SER A 104 -25.65 -3.53 16.37
N LEU A 105 -24.69 -3.38 15.46
CA LEU A 105 -23.58 -4.33 15.31
C LEU A 105 -22.43 -4.01 16.27
N LEU A 106 -21.86 -5.03 16.90
CA LEU A 106 -20.63 -4.99 17.67
C LEU A 106 -19.69 -6.07 17.12
N CYS A 107 -18.39 -5.81 17.00
CA CYS A 107 -17.40 -6.81 16.62
C CYS A 107 -16.47 -7.10 17.79
N THR A 108 -16.26 -8.37 18.12
CA THR A 108 -15.26 -8.77 19.13
C THR A 108 -13.86 -8.92 18.55
N ILE A 109 -13.74 -9.03 17.22
CA ILE A 109 -12.47 -8.95 16.51
C ILE A 109 -12.07 -7.48 16.33
N PRO A 110 -10.83 -7.07 16.64
CA PRO A 110 -10.38 -5.70 16.39
C PRO A 110 -10.29 -5.45 14.88
N ASN A 111 -10.61 -4.21 14.48
CA ASN A 111 -10.33 -3.75 13.12
C ASN A 111 -8.83 -3.74 12.86
N ALA A 112 -8.43 -4.18 11.66
CA ALA A 112 -7.04 -4.03 11.23
C ALA A 112 -6.72 -2.54 11.06
N ASN A 113 -5.88 -2.03 11.97
CA ASN A 113 -5.37 -0.66 11.94
C ASN A 113 -3.96 -0.58 11.34
N ILE A 114 -3.26 -1.71 11.27
CA ILE A 114 -1.90 -1.81 10.74
C ILE A 114 -1.97 -2.54 9.40
N ILE A 115 -1.40 -1.94 8.36
CA ILE A 115 -1.32 -2.53 7.02
C ILE A 115 0.15 -2.63 6.64
N VAL A 116 0.62 -3.85 6.38
CA VAL A 116 1.98 -4.12 5.91
C VAL A 116 1.95 -4.25 4.38
N VAL A 117 2.75 -3.45 3.69
CA VAL A 117 2.81 -3.47 2.22
C VAL A 117 4.25 -3.71 1.77
N CYS A 118 4.46 -4.88 1.17
CA CYS A 118 5.71 -5.26 0.51
C CYS A 118 5.49 -5.24 -1.01
N SER A 119 5.81 -4.11 -1.65
CA SER A 119 5.55 -3.86 -3.06
C SER A 119 6.60 -2.88 -3.62
N SER A 120 6.74 -2.82 -4.94
CA SER A 120 7.36 -1.66 -5.58
C SER A 120 6.44 -0.45 -5.46
N ASP A 121 6.99 0.75 -5.62
CA ASP A 121 6.23 2.00 -5.69
C ASP A 121 5.34 2.07 -6.94
N ILE A 122 5.80 1.53 -8.07
CA ILE A 122 5.04 1.48 -9.33
C ILE A 122 3.76 0.66 -9.16
N ASP A 123 3.86 -0.54 -8.59
CA ASP A 123 2.70 -1.43 -8.38
C ASP A 123 1.73 -0.89 -7.32
N LEU A 124 2.26 -0.10 -6.37
CA LEU A 124 1.48 0.47 -5.28
C LEU A 124 0.74 1.75 -5.69
N SER A 125 1.24 2.48 -6.68
CA SER A 125 0.69 3.79 -7.08
C SER A 125 -0.81 3.75 -7.43
N PRO A 126 -1.33 2.79 -8.24
CA PRO A 126 -2.76 2.74 -8.56
C PRO A 126 -3.64 2.54 -7.32
N LEU A 127 -3.18 1.71 -6.38
CA LEU A 127 -3.89 1.49 -5.11
C LEU A 127 -3.91 2.76 -4.26
N MET A 128 -2.83 3.53 -4.23
CA MET A 128 -2.77 4.79 -3.48
C MET A 128 -3.72 5.84 -4.04
N ASP A 129 -3.90 5.89 -5.36
CA ASP A 129 -4.91 6.76 -5.97
C ASP A 129 -6.33 6.33 -5.55
N GLU A 130 -6.65 5.04 -5.55
CA GLU A 130 -7.99 4.57 -5.13
C GLU A 130 -8.26 4.83 -3.63
N ILE A 131 -7.26 4.63 -2.78
CA ILE A 131 -7.33 4.94 -1.34
C ILE A 131 -7.61 6.44 -1.12
N ALA A 132 -6.97 7.30 -1.92
CA ALA A 132 -7.20 8.73 -1.88
C ALA A 132 -8.63 9.09 -2.31
N HIS A 133 -9.18 8.43 -3.34
CA HIS A 133 -10.56 8.63 -3.77
C HIS A 133 -11.58 8.17 -2.72
N SER A 134 -11.28 7.07 -2.01
CA SER A 134 -12.16 6.49 -0.98
C SER A 134 -12.03 7.16 0.40
N ASN A 135 -11.15 8.16 0.58
CA ASN A 135 -10.90 8.86 1.84
C ASN A 135 -10.64 7.93 3.05
N ILE A 136 -9.92 6.83 2.82
CA ILE A 136 -9.57 5.88 3.90
C ILE A 136 -8.47 6.50 4.76
N THR A 137 -8.76 6.75 6.03
CA THR A 137 -7.84 7.36 7.00
C THR A 137 -7.70 6.49 8.27
N GLY A 138 -6.85 6.90 9.21
CA GLY A 138 -6.69 6.22 10.50
C GLY A 138 -5.96 4.86 10.41
N LYS A 139 -5.10 4.70 9.38
CA LYS A 139 -4.26 3.51 9.21
C LYS A 139 -2.80 3.82 9.53
N THR A 140 -2.16 2.86 10.17
CA THR A 140 -0.71 2.83 10.33
C THR A 140 -0.14 1.93 9.25
N TRP A 141 0.69 2.50 8.38
CA TRP A 141 1.31 1.77 7.29
C TRP A 141 2.71 1.30 7.70
N ILE A 142 3.01 0.04 7.39
CA ILE A 142 4.35 -0.51 7.45
C ILE A 142 4.84 -0.70 6.02
N ALA A 143 5.80 0.12 5.62
CA ALA A 143 6.34 0.19 4.28
C ALA A 143 7.59 -0.68 4.11
N SER A 144 7.66 -1.39 2.99
CA SER A 144 8.90 -1.99 2.53
C SER A 144 9.89 -0.94 2.02
N GLU A 145 11.15 -1.33 1.95
CA GLU A 145 12.25 -0.48 1.52
C GLU A 145 12.03 0.16 0.14
N ALA A 146 11.45 -0.59 -0.79
CA ALA A 146 11.22 -0.14 -2.16
C ALA A 146 10.34 1.11 -2.31
N TRP A 147 9.46 1.43 -1.35
CA TRP A 147 8.53 2.57 -1.49
C TRP A 147 8.53 3.54 -0.31
N VAL A 148 9.12 3.20 0.84
CA VAL A 148 9.12 4.06 2.03
C VAL A 148 9.72 5.45 1.78
N THR A 149 10.70 5.55 0.87
CA THR A 149 11.34 6.81 0.47
C THR A 149 11.03 7.19 -0.98
N SER A 150 10.06 6.55 -1.63
CA SER A 150 9.74 6.84 -3.03
C SER A 150 9.04 8.19 -3.16
N ALA A 151 9.56 9.07 -4.02
CA ALA A 151 8.92 10.34 -4.37
C ALA A 151 7.61 10.15 -5.15
N LEU A 152 7.38 8.98 -5.74
CA LEU A 152 6.12 8.65 -6.42
C LEU A 152 4.97 8.49 -5.42
N ILE A 153 5.28 7.97 -4.22
CA ILE A 153 4.33 7.69 -3.14
C ILE A 153 4.35 8.78 -2.05
N ALA A 154 5.49 9.40 -1.76
CA ALA A 154 5.61 10.45 -0.73
C ALA A 154 5.11 11.82 -1.23
N LYS A 155 3.88 11.87 -1.79
CA LYS A 155 3.27 13.09 -2.32
C LYS A 155 2.45 13.81 -1.25
N PRO A 156 2.44 15.16 -1.23
CA PRO A 156 1.62 15.94 -0.28
C PRO A 156 0.13 15.54 -0.29
N LYS A 157 -0.42 15.18 -1.46
CA LYS A 157 -1.82 14.74 -1.59
C LYS A 157 -2.16 13.47 -0.80
N TYR A 158 -1.17 12.63 -0.49
CA TYR A 158 -1.39 11.38 0.25
C TYR A 158 -1.06 11.49 1.75
N PHE A 159 -0.59 12.66 2.21
CA PHE A 159 -0.16 12.86 3.59
C PHE A 159 -1.27 12.62 4.62
N SER A 160 -2.53 12.88 4.27
CA SER A 160 -3.68 12.67 5.16
C SER A 160 -3.87 11.21 5.59
N PHE A 161 -3.42 10.24 4.80
CA PHE A 161 -3.56 8.82 5.10
C PHE A 161 -2.25 8.04 5.18
N LEU A 162 -1.16 8.52 4.55
CA LEU A 162 0.19 7.95 4.70
C LEU A 162 1.03 8.65 5.79
N GLY A 163 0.55 9.77 6.35
CA GLY A 163 1.24 10.48 7.43
C GLY A 163 1.52 9.56 8.62
N GLY A 164 2.79 9.44 9.01
CA GLY A 164 3.21 8.55 10.08
C GLY A 164 3.50 7.10 9.65
N THR A 165 3.61 6.83 8.34
CA THR A 165 4.12 5.55 7.82
C THR A 165 5.48 5.21 8.42
N ILE A 166 5.65 3.97 8.84
CA ILE A 166 6.91 3.43 9.37
C ILE A 166 7.47 2.46 8.35
N GLY A 167 8.78 2.48 8.09
CA GLY A 167 9.38 1.51 7.19
C GLY A 167 10.89 1.44 7.30
N PHE A 168 11.48 0.64 6.42
CA PHE A 168 12.91 0.35 6.44
C PHE A 168 13.59 1.08 5.29
N GLY A 169 14.35 2.14 5.56
CA GLY A 169 15.13 2.81 4.52
C GLY A 169 16.57 2.30 4.47
N VAL A 170 17.13 2.17 3.27
CA VAL A 170 18.59 1.98 3.07
C VAL A 170 19.34 3.15 3.71
N ARG A 171 20.54 2.90 4.23
CA ARG A 171 21.37 3.92 4.87
C ARG A 171 21.63 5.09 3.90
N ARG A 172 21.37 6.31 4.37
CA ARG A 172 21.72 7.53 3.65
C ARG A 172 23.25 7.69 3.59
N GLY A 173 23.75 8.14 2.44
CA GLY A 173 25.13 8.57 2.26
C GLY A 173 25.22 9.92 1.58
N GLU A 174 26.46 10.38 1.37
CA GLU A 174 26.77 11.65 0.74
C GLU A 174 27.81 11.42 -0.37
N ILE A 175 27.63 12.09 -1.50
CA ILE A 175 28.55 12.04 -2.64
C ILE A 175 28.99 13.48 -2.94
N PRO A 176 30.18 13.89 -2.47
CA PRO A 176 30.70 15.23 -2.72
C PRO A 176 30.80 15.51 -4.23
N GLY A 177 30.36 16.70 -4.65
CA GLY A 177 30.40 17.13 -6.06
C GLY A 177 29.33 16.51 -6.98
N LEU A 178 28.48 15.60 -6.48
CA LEU A 178 27.44 14.98 -7.32
C LEU A 178 26.47 16.02 -7.89
N LYS A 179 26.06 16.98 -7.08
CA LYS A 179 25.11 18.02 -7.51
C LYS A 179 25.70 18.89 -8.63
N ASP A 180 26.97 19.26 -8.51
CA ASP A 180 27.67 20.07 -9.52
C ASP A 180 27.82 19.27 -10.82
N PHE A 181 28.15 17.98 -10.72
CA PHE A 181 28.19 17.06 -11.87
C PHE A 181 26.82 16.94 -12.56
N GLN A 182 25.73 16.75 -11.79
CA GLN A 182 24.37 16.67 -12.33
C GLN A 182 23.92 17.95 -13.05
N LEU A 183 24.40 19.13 -12.61
CA LEU A 183 24.10 20.41 -13.25
C LEU A 183 24.86 20.63 -14.57
N ASP A 184 26.03 19.99 -14.71
CA ASP A 184 26.88 20.09 -15.91
C ASP A 184 26.45 19.14 -17.04
N VAL A 185 25.56 18.17 -16.75
CA VAL A 185 25.00 17.24 -17.75
C VAL A 185 24.33 18.03 -18.87
N HIS A 186 24.81 17.86 -20.09
CA HIS A 186 24.30 18.59 -21.25
C HIS A 186 24.47 17.78 -22.55
N PRO A 187 23.46 17.70 -23.44
CA PRO A 187 23.56 16.90 -24.67
C PRO A 187 24.68 17.31 -25.65
N ASN A 188 25.20 18.54 -25.55
CA ASN A 188 26.34 18.99 -26.34
C ASN A 188 27.69 18.41 -25.87
N ASN A 189 27.79 17.91 -24.64
CA ASN A 189 29.06 17.41 -24.10
C ASN A 189 29.44 16.07 -24.75
N ASP A 190 28.45 15.23 -25.02
CA ASP A 190 28.60 13.98 -25.76
C ASP A 190 27.35 13.74 -26.62
N ALA A 191 27.50 13.91 -27.94
CA ALA A 191 26.42 13.71 -28.89
C ALA A 191 26.02 12.24 -29.10
N SER A 192 26.80 11.30 -28.54
CA SER A 192 26.51 9.86 -28.56
C SER A 192 25.83 9.36 -27.27
N ASP A 193 25.66 10.23 -26.27
CA ASP A 193 24.96 9.90 -25.04
C ASP A 193 23.44 10.05 -25.22
N ASP A 194 22.83 8.98 -25.73
CA ASP A 194 21.39 8.89 -25.95
C ASP A 194 20.59 9.14 -24.66
N LEU A 195 21.11 8.76 -23.49
CA LEU A 195 20.42 8.92 -22.20
C LEU A 195 20.35 10.38 -21.79
N THR A 196 21.44 11.14 -21.98
CA THR A 196 21.45 12.58 -21.71
C THR A 196 20.51 13.32 -22.66
N ILE A 197 20.43 12.91 -23.92
CA ILE A 197 19.46 13.47 -24.88
C ILE A 197 18.03 13.19 -24.42
N GLU A 198 17.70 11.92 -24.13
CA GLU A 198 16.36 11.54 -23.66
C GLU A 198 15.97 12.30 -22.37
N PHE A 199 16.87 12.34 -21.40
CA PHE A 199 16.69 13.08 -20.15
C PHE A 199 16.36 14.56 -20.41
N TRP A 200 17.12 15.24 -21.27
CA TRP A 200 16.89 16.66 -21.59
C TRP A 200 15.53 16.89 -22.23
N GLN A 201 15.16 16.01 -23.18
CA GLN A 201 13.86 16.05 -23.85
C GLN A 201 12.71 15.89 -22.84
N THR A 202 12.81 14.95 -21.91
CA THR A 202 11.80 14.72 -20.86
C THR A 202 11.78 15.86 -19.83
N ALA A 203 12.94 16.37 -19.42
CA ALA A 203 13.06 17.41 -18.41
C ALA A 203 12.41 18.73 -18.85
N PHE A 204 12.64 19.13 -20.10
CA PHE A 204 12.14 20.39 -20.66
C PHE A 204 10.91 20.22 -21.57
N ASN A 205 10.42 18.99 -21.75
CA ASN A 205 9.28 18.66 -22.62
C ASN A 205 9.47 19.22 -24.04
N CYS A 206 10.64 18.99 -24.63
CA CYS A 206 11.04 19.49 -25.94
C CYS A 206 11.73 18.38 -26.75
N THR A 207 11.87 18.57 -28.07
CA THR A 207 12.56 17.63 -28.95
C THR A 207 13.98 18.12 -29.25
N TRP A 208 15.00 17.28 -29.06
CA TRP A 208 16.38 17.67 -29.33
C TRP A 208 16.65 17.70 -30.84
N PRO A 209 17.18 18.81 -31.39
CA PRO A 209 17.37 18.93 -32.83
C PRO A 209 18.42 17.94 -33.35
N ASN A 210 18.15 17.37 -34.53
CA ASN A 210 19.05 16.46 -35.25
C ASN A 210 19.46 15.18 -34.47
N SER A 211 18.67 14.75 -33.49
CA SER A 211 18.87 13.47 -32.80
C SER A 211 18.06 12.34 -33.44
N SER A 212 18.61 11.12 -33.41
CA SER A 212 17.89 9.88 -33.71
C SER A 212 17.16 9.29 -32.50
N VAL A 213 17.36 9.86 -31.30
CA VAL A 213 16.75 9.40 -30.06
C VAL A 213 15.25 9.74 -30.07
N PRO A 214 14.36 8.74 -30.03
CA PRO A 214 12.92 8.98 -30.05
C PRO A 214 12.46 9.68 -28.77
N TYR A 215 11.41 10.51 -28.89
CA TYR A 215 10.78 11.13 -27.74
C TYR A 215 10.03 10.07 -26.91
N ASN A 216 10.37 9.93 -25.63
CA ASN A 216 9.74 8.93 -24.76
C ASN A 216 8.26 9.29 -24.53
N THR A 217 7.36 8.40 -24.96
CA THR A 217 5.91 8.57 -24.83
C THR A 217 5.27 7.69 -23.75
N ASP A 218 6.05 6.82 -23.09
CA ASP A 218 5.58 5.72 -22.24
C ASP A 218 5.42 6.10 -20.75
N PHE A 219 6.10 7.16 -20.28
CA PHE A 219 6.01 7.63 -18.89
C PHE A 219 5.29 8.99 -18.77
N ARG A 220 3.98 9.00 -19.01
CA ARG A 220 3.14 10.22 -19.01
C ARG A 220 2.70 10.71 -17.61
N ILE A 221 3.66 10.82 -16.71
CA ILE A 221 3.60 11.79 -15.62
C ILE A 221 4.86 12.61 -15.82
N ASN A 222 4.74 13.85 -16.30
CA ASN A 222 5.91 14.72 -16.37
C ASN A 222 6.57 14.80 -14.96
N LEU A 223 7.84 15.16 -14.86
CA LEU A 223 8.53 15.29 -13.56
C LEU A 223 7.83 16.26 -12.56
N THR A 224 6.79 16.97 -13.00
CA THR A 224 5.95 17.89 -12.23
C THR A 224 4.51 17.40 -11.94
N GLY A 225 4.13 16.16 -12.32
CA GLY A 225 2.81 15.58 -12.03
C GLY A 225 1.63 15.94 -12.96
N ARG A 226 1.86 16.52 -14.15
CA ARG A 226 0.83 16.99 -15.10
C ARG A 226 0.69 16.08 -16.32
N GLU A 227 -0.53 15.66 -16.62
CA GLU A 227 -0.88 14.95 -17.86
C GLU A 227 -1.00 15.93 -19.03
N SER A 228 -0.42 15.59 -20.19
CA SER A 228 -0.59 16.36 -21.43
C SER A 228 -0.68 15.39 -22.61
N GLY A 229 -1.53 15.77 -23.58
CA GLY A 229 -2.11 14.90 -24.59
C GLY A 229 -1.18 14.25 -25.61
N VAL A 230 -1.80 13.40 -26.42
CA VAL A 230 -1.25 12.42 -27.37
C VAL A 230 -0.55 13.09 -28.56
N HIS A 231 0.72 13.52 -28.42
CA HIS A 231 1.57 13.84 -29.57
C HIS A 231 2.93 13.11 -29.46
N PRO A 232 3.41 12.44 -30.52
CA PRO A 232 4.67 11.67 -30.53
C PRO A 232 5.93 12.56 -30.57
N VAL A 233 5.76 13.89 -30.61
CA VAL A 233 6.81 14.90 -30.70
C VAL A 233 6.30 16.12 -29.93
N SER A 234 7.14 16.75 -29.11
CA SER A 234 6.82 18.09 -28.60
C SER A 234 6.92 19.08 -29.75
N ASP A 235 5.91 19.93 -29.94
CA ASP A 235 5.91 20.97 -31.00
C ASP A 235 7.09 21.95 -30.86
N GLN A 236 7.81 21.92 -29.73
CA GLN A 236 8.91 22.80 -29.41
C GLN A 236 10.26 22.08 -29.46
N LEU A 237 11.23 22.68 -30.16
CA LEU A 237 12.62 22.23 -30.19
C LEU A 237 13.38 22.73 -28.95
N CYS A 238 14.25 21.88 -28.40
CA CYS A 238 15.18 22.27 -27.36
C CYS A 238 16.23 23.25 -27.92
N THR A 239 16.59 24.26 -27.15
CA THR A 239 17.57 25.29 -27.51
C THR A 239 18.98 24.97 -27.01
N GLY A 240 19.11 24.10 -26.00
CA GLY A 240 20.39 23.82 -25.33
C GLY A 240 20.86 24.97 -24.45
N LYS A 241 19.96 25.89 -24.07
CA LYS A 241 20.22 27.01 -23.16
C LYS A 241 19.33 26.96 -21.93
N GLU A 242 18.48 25.95 -21.84
CA GLU A 242 17.64 25.72 -20.69
C GLU A 242 18.50 25.41 -19.45
N LYS A 243 18.01 25.76 -18.27
CA LYS A 243 18.75 25.57 -17.02
C LYS A 243 18.07 24.51 -16.18
N LEU A 244 18.83 23.48 -15.81
CA LEU A 244 18.33 22.40 -14.95
C LEU A 244 17.89 22.93 -13.57
N GLU A 245 18.55 23.99 -13.07
CA GLU A 245 18.22 24.65 -11.79
C GLU A 245 16.78 25.21 -11.74
N ASP A 246 16.21 25.55 -12.89
CA ASP A 246 14.87 26.14 -12.98
C ASP A 246 13.77 25.07 -12.83
N ILE A 247 14.11 23.78 -12.96
CA ILE A 247 13.17 22.68 -12.84
C ILE A 247 13.23 22.09 -11.44
N LYS A 248 12.08 22.04 -10.77
CA LYS A 248 11.92 21.25 -9.54
C LYS A 248 11.69 19.78 -9.91
N ASN A 249 12.74 18.96 -9.80
CA ASN A 249 12.69 17.53 -10.04
C ASN A 249 13.43 16.75 -8.94
N THR A 250 13.26 15.42 -8.93
CA THR A 250 13.94 14.51 -8.00
C THR A 250 15.39 14.21 -8.42
N TYR A 251 15.79 14.56 -9.64
CA TYR A 251 17.13 14.29 -10.17
C TYR A 251 18.21 15.13 -9.47
N LEU A 252 17.94 16.43 -9.26
CA LEU A 252 18.86 17.35 -8.57
C LEU A 252 18.77 17.29 -7.03
N ASP A 253 17.88 16.47 -6.48
CA ASP A 253 17.71 16.31 -5.04
C ASP A 253 18.75 15.33 -4.47
N VAL A 254 19.87 15.89 -4.01
CA VAL A 254 20.94 15.15 -3.34
C VAL A 254 20.78 15.08 -1.82
N SER A 255 19.62 15.48 -1.27
CA SER A 255 19.43 15.54 0.18
C SER A 255 19.32 14.16 0.83
N GLU A 256 18.79 13.16 0.12
CA GLU A 256 18.51 11.81 0.66
C GLU A 256 19.06 10.70 -0.26
N LEU A 257 20.36 10.75 -0.57
CA LEU A 257 21.01 9.73 -1.40
C LEU A 257 21.08 8.38 -0.68
N ARG A 258 20.34 7.39 -1.19
CA ARG A 258 20.31 6.00 -0.69
C ARG A 258 20.77 5.03 -1.77
N ILE A 259 19.89 4.70 -2.71
CA ILE A 259 20.23 3.79 -3.83
C ILE A 259 21.38 4.34 -4.66
N THR A 260 21.38 5.65 -4.96
CA THR A 260 22.49 6.33 -5.64
C THR A 260 23.83 6.15 -4.91
N TYR A 261 23.82 6.18 -3.58
CA TYR A 261 25.01 5.94 -2.77
C TYR A 261 25.48 4.49 -2.81
N ASN A 262 24.56 3.53 -2.91
CA ASN A 262 24.92 2.13 -3.13
C ASN A 262 25.55 1.90 -4.51
N VAL A 263 25.05 2.57 -5.56
CA VAL A 263 25.67 2.52 -6.90
C VAL A 263 27.08 3.08 -6.85
N TYR A 264 27.27 4.24 -6.21
CA TYR A 264 28.59 4.82 -5.97
C TYR A 264 29.54 3.83 -5.28
N ASN A 265 29.11 3.25 -4.16
CA ASN A 265 29.92 2.26 -3.44
C ASN A 265 30.19 0.99 -4.25
N ALA A 266 29.26 0.55 -5.10
CA ALA A 266 29.45 -0.62 -5.95
C ALA A 266 30.58 -0.39 -6.96
N VAL A 267 30.62 0.79 -7.60
CA VAL A 267 31.72 1.17 -8.51
C VAL A 267 33.05 1.20 -7.78
N PHE A 268 33.11 1.84 -6.61
CA PHE A 268 34.33 1.87 -5.79
C PHE A 268 34.76 0.47 -5.33
N THR A 269 33.82 -0.41 -5.02
CA THR A 269 34.10 -1.80 -4.62
C THR A 269 34.79 -2.55 -5.77
N VAL A 270 34.27 -2.42 -7.00
CA VAL A 270 34.89 -3.02 -8.18
C VAL A 270 36.27 -2.40 -8.43
N ALA A 271 36.40 -1.07 -8.36
CA ALA A 271 37.68 -0.38 -8.57
C ALA A 271 38.74 -0.82 -7.55
N HIS A 272 38.40 -0.92 -6.27
CA HIS A 272 39.30 -1.43 -5.23
C HIS A 272 39.67 -2.91 -5.45
N ALA A 273 38.73 -3.74 -5.88
CA ALA A 273 39.01 -5.13 -6.20
C ALA A 273 40.02 -5.26 -7.36
N LEU A 274 39.83 -4.47 -8.42
CA LEU A 274 40.75 -4.43 -9.57
C LEU A 274 42.12 -3.88 -9.18
N ASN A 275 42.18 -2.79 -8.42
CA ASN A 275 43.44 -2.23 -7.92
C ASN A 275 44.23 -3.25 -7.07
N ASN A 276 43.54 -4.05 -6.27
CA ASN A 276 44.18 -5.10 -5.47
C ASN A 276 44.69 -6.27 -6.34
N LEU A 277 44.07 -6.54 -7.49
CA LEU A 277 44.55 -7.54 -8.45
C LEU A 277 45.76 -7.04 -9.25
N ASP A 278 45.81 -5.74 -9.54
CA ASP A 278 46.91 -5.09 -10.26
C ASP A 278 48.15 -4.91 -9.38
N THR A 279 47.98 -4.44 -8.15
CA THR A 279 49.07 -4.25 -7.17
C THR A 279 49.47 -5.54 -6.42
N CYS A 280 48.94 -6.68 -6.86
CA CYS A 280 49.14 -7.99 -6.25
C CYS A 280 50.60 -8.46 -6.33
N VAL A 281 51.16 -8.89 -5.20
CA VAL A 281 52.49 -9.53 -5.13
C VAL A 281 52.32 -11.05 -5.14
N GLU A 282 52.88 -11.71 -6.15
CA GLU A 282 52.85 -13.17 -6.24
C GLU A 282 53.45 -13.83 -4.98
N GLY A 283 52.61 -14.54 -4.23
CA GLY A 283 53.03 -15.31 -3.06
C GLY A 283 52.45 -14.84 -1.71
N ASN A 284 51.97 -13.59 -1.60
CA ASN A 284 51.32 -13.08 -0.39
C ASN A 284 49.79 -13.27 -0.51
N ARG A 285 49.23 -14.34 0.09
CA ARG A 285 47.82 -14.75 -0.19
C ARG A 285 46.89 -14.63 1.01
N PRO A 286 45.67 -14.09 0.84
CA PRO A 286 44.56 -14.23 1.79
C PRO A 286 43.64 -15.44 1.52
N PHE A 287 43.74 -16.12 0.36
CA PHE A 287 42.82 -17.20 -0.03
C PHE A 287 43.50 -18.48 -0.55
N PRO A 288 42.88 -19.68 -0.41
CA PRO A 288 43.57 -20.97 -0.55
C PRO A 288 43.73 -21.50 -1.99
N LYS A 289 43.18 -20.82 -3.01
CA LYS A 289 43.26 -21.28 -4.42
C LYS A 289 43.70 -20.17 -5.36
N LYS A 290 44.43 -20.56 -6.42
CA LYS A 290 45.13 -19.70 -7.40
C LYS A 290 44.20 -18.64 -8.00
N VAL A 291 44.28 -17.41 -7.51
CA VAL A 291 43.90 -16.22 -8.28
C VAL A 291 45.18 -15.70 -8.91
N LEU A 292 45.23 -15.58 -10.24
CA LEU A 292 46.34 -14.93 -10.93
C LEU A 292 46.24 -13.42 -10.64
N CYS A 293 47.36 -12.77 -10.29
CA CYS A 293 47.43 -11.32 -10.38
C CYS A 293 47.13 -10.91 -11.84
N ILE A 294 46.41 -9.79 -12.03
CA ILE A 294 46.02 -9.31 -13.37
C ILE A 294 46.61 -7.92 -13.51
N TYR A 295 47.49 -7.73 -14.48
CA TYR A 295 48.02 -6.41 -14.84
C TYR A 295 47.08 -5.78 -15.86
N ILE A 296 46.36 -4.73 -15.46
CA ILE A 296 45.29 -4.08 -16.24
C ILE A 296 45.85 -2.86 -16.97
#